data_AF-A0A1F5B340-F1
#
_entry.id   AF-A0A1F5B340-F1
#
_cell.length_a   1.000
_cell.length_b   1.000
_cell.length_c   1.000
_cell.angle_alpha   90.00
_cell.angle_beta   90.00
_cell.angle_gamma   90.00
#
_symmetry.space_group_name_H-M   'P 1'
#
loop_
_entity.id
_entity.type
_entity.pdbx_description
1 polymer ?
#
loop_
_entity_poly.entity_id
_entity_poly.type
_entity_poly.pdbx_seq_one_letter_code
_entity_poly.pdbx_strand_id
1 'polypeptide(L)'
;MSKIEPWRLKELALLLDEIKLILESGENPEWSRVFEHFGTELEILGSARPENQAGLKKLVRSIQLCLDAGGGFSRLVLEVPDSDEGSALSLRFGRLRKALAKAVDDIGERMVEYVH
;
A
#
# COMPACT_ATOMS: atom_id res chain seq x y z
N MET A 1 -1.54 1.89 24.84
CA MET A 1 -0.84 1.12 23.78
C MET A 1 -1.77 1.04 22.59
N SER A 2 -1.45 1.72 21.48
CA SER A 2 -2.17 1.51 20.21
C SER A 2 -2.04 0.03 19.84
N LYS A 3 -3.18 -0.64 19.64
CA LYS A 3 -3.22 -2.07 19.30
C LYS A 3 -3.79 -2.21 17.90
N ILE A 4 -2.90 -2.22 16.91
CA ILE A 4 -3.26 -2.58 15.54
C ILE A 4 -3.49 -4.09 15.52
N GLU A 5 -4.62 -4.51 14.98
CA GLU A 5 -4.94 -5.93 14.88
C GLU A 5 -4.06 -6.62 13.84
N PRO A 6 -3.50 -7.83 14.12
CA PRO A 6 -2.62 -8.53 13.19
C PRO A 6 -3.24 -8.79 11.82
N TRP A 7 -4.56 -8.94 11.73
CA TRP A 7 -5.25 -9.15 10.47
C TRP A 7 -5.20 -7.93 9.54
N ARG A 8 -5.11 -6.70 10.09
CA ARG A 8 -4.96 -5.48 9.29
C ARG A 8 -3.59 -5.37 8.65
N LEU A 9 -2.55 -5.80 9.37
CA LEU A 9 -1.19 -5.88 8.82
C LEU A 9 -1.10 -6.95 7.72
N LYS A 10 -1.82 -8.07 7.88
CA LYS A 10 -1.95 -9.08 6.82
C LYS A 10 -2.72 -8.54 5.60
N GLU A 11 -3.82 -7.83 5.82
CA GLU A 11 -4.59 -7.20 4.75
C GLU A 11 -3.73 -6.19 3.98
N LEU A 12 -2.99 -5.34 4.69
CA LEU A 12 -2.05 -4.40 4.07
C LEU A 12 -0.97 -5.14 3.27
N ALA A 13 -0.38 -6.21 3.80
CA ALA A 13 0.62 -7.01 3.08
C ALA A 13 0.07 -7.59 1.76
N LEU A 14 -1.15 -8.14 1.79
CA LEU A 14 -1.81 -8.68 0.60
C LEU A 14 -2.07 -7.59 -0.45
N LEU A 15 -2.51 -6.40 -0.02
CA LEU A 15 -2.72 -5.27 -0.93
C LEU A 15 -1.42 -4.78 -1.57
N LEU A 16 -0.32 -4.74 -0.81
CA LEU A 16 1.00 -4.36 -1.33
C LEU A 16 1.49 -5.37 -2.38
N ASP A 17 1.34 -6.67 -2.12
CA ASP A 17 1.72 -7.73 -3.05
C ASP A 17 0.84 -7.72 -4.33
N GLU A 18 -0.47 -7.56 -4.19
CA GLU A 18 -1.35 -7.45 -5.35
C GLU A 18 -1.06 -6.21 -6.22
N ILE A 19 -0.72 -5.07 -5.60
CA ILE A 19 -0.32 -3.87 -6.32
C ILE A 19 1.01 -4.09 -7.04
N LYS A 20 2.01 -4.70 -6.38
CA LYS A 20 3.28 -5.08 -6.99
C LYS A 20 3.05 -5.91 -8.26
N LEU A 21 2.27 -6.99 -8.15
CA LEU A 21 2.00 -7.89 -9.28
C LEU A 21 1.27 -7.19 -10.44
N ILE A 22 0.33 -6.28 -10.13
CA ILE A 22 -0.33 -5.48 -11.18
C ILE A 22 0.65 -4.54 -11.86
N LEU A 23 1.55 -3.91 -11.11
CA LEU A 23 2.54 -2.99 -11.66
C LEU A 23 3.54 -3.72 -12.56
N GLU A 24 3.95 -4.94 -12.20
CA GLU A 24 4.76 -5.80 -13.07
C GLU A 24 4.03 -6.15 -14.36
N SER A 25 2.74 -6.49 -14.25
CA SER A 25 1.89 -6.84 -15.40
C SER A 25 1.63 -5.63 -16.31
N GLY A 26 1.57 -4.42 -15.74
CA GLY A 26 1.41 -3.16 -16.47
C GLY A 26 2.73 -2.50 -16.86
N GLU A 27 3.82 -3.28 -16.95
CA GLU A 27 5.16 -2.85 -17.36
C GLU A 27 5.71 -1.65 -16.58
N ASN A 28 5.41 -1.57 -15.28
CA ASN A 28 5.84 -0.51 -14.39
C ASN A 28 6.77 -1.02 -13.26
N PRO A 29 7.99 -1.47 -13.60
CA PRO A 29 8.90 -2.11 -12.65
C PRO A 29 9.44 -1.15 -11.58
N GLU A 30 9.49 0.15 -11.85
CA GLU A 30 9.93 1.16 -10.87
C GLU A 30 8.98 1.22 -9.68
N TRP A 31 7.67 1.36 -9.95
CA TRP A 31 6.67 1.33 -8.90
C TRP A 31 6.54 -0.07 -8.29
N SER A 32 6.63 -1.15 -9.06
CA SER A 32 6.61 -2.51 -8.49
C SER A 32 7.64 -2.66 -7.37
N ARG A 33 8.89 -2.23 -7.60
CA ARG A 33 9.97 -2.30 -6.59
C ARG A 33 9.68 -1.45 -5.35
N VAL A 34 9.02 -0.30 -5.50
CA VAL A 34 8.60 0.52 -4.36
C VAL A 34 7.61 -0.25 -3.47
N PHE A 35 6.63 -0.92 -4.09
CA PHE A 35 5.64 -1.71 -3.37
C PHE A 35 6.20 -3.01 -2.78
N GLU A 36 7.16 -3.64 -3.46
CA GLU A 36 7.95 -4.74 -2.91
C GLU A 36 8.70 -4.31 -1.64
N HIS A 37 9.37 -3.14 -1.69
CA HIS A 37 10.08 -2.61 -0.54
C HIS A 37 9.14 -2.36 0.65
N PHE A 38 7.96 -1.75 0.41
CA PHE A 38 6.96 -1.58 1.46
C PHE A 38 6.50 -2.91 2.06
N GLY A 39 6.32 -3.95 1.25
CA GLY A 39 5.99 -5.29 1.72
C GLY A 39 7.06 -5.86 2.64
N THR A 40 8.33 -5.80 2.23
CA THR A 40 9.46 -6.25 3.06
C THR A 40 9.58 -5.46 4.37
N GLU A 41 9.42 -4.13 4.32
CA GLU A 41 9.42 -3.31 5.55
C GLU A 41 8.27 -3.72 6.48
N LEU A 42 7.08 -3.97 5.94
CA LEU A 42 5.92 -4.39 6.71
C LEU A 42 6.14 -5.75 7.39
N GLU A 43 6.79 -6.70 6.73
CA GLU A 43 7.12 -8.01 7.31
C GLU A 43 8.06 -7.88 8.51
N ILE A 44 9.07 -7.02 8.41
CA ILE A 44 10.02 -6.73 9.49
C ILE A 44 9.29 -6.09 10.68
N LEU A 45 8.46 -5.08 10.38
CA LEU A 45 7.74 -4.27 11.37
C LEU A 45 6.52 -4.98 11.98
N GLY A 46 5.96 -5.96 11.28
CA GLY A 46 4.76 -6.71 11.67
C GLY A 46 4.97 -7.67 12.84
N SER A 47 6.21 -7.82 13.31
CA SER A 47 6.46 -8.44 14.62
C SER A 47 5.87 -7.54 15.72
N ALA A 48 5.09 -8.13 16.64
CA ALA A 48 4.27 -7.44 17.65
C ALA A 48 5.07 -6.73 18.77
N ARG A 49 6.22 -6.15 18.42
CA ARG A 49 7.13 -5.52 19.34
C ARG A 49 6.86 -4.01 19.42
N PRO A 50 6.84 -3.40 20.62
CA PRO A 50 6.58 -1.98 20.80
C PRO A 50 7.53 -1.07 20.01
N GLU A 51 8.80 -1.47 19.85
CA GLU A 51 9.82 -0.71 19.13
C GLU A 51 9.49 -0.51 17.63
N ASN A 52 8.63 -1.35 17.06
CA ASN A 52 8.26 -1.28 15.65
C ASN A 52 7.16 -0.24 15.38
N GLN A 53 6.48 0.29 16.40
CA GLN A 53 5.35 1.21 16.20
C GLN A 53 5.76 2.48 15.46
N ALA A 54 6.92 3.06 15.78
CA ALA A 54 7.43 4.23 15.09
C ALA A 54 7.80 3.94 13.62
N GLY A 55 8.35 2.75 13.36
CA GLY A 55 8.65 2.29 12.01
C GLY A 55 7.38 2.08 11.18
N LEU A 56 6.39 1.42 11.76
CA LEU A 56 5.10 1.18 11.11
C LEU A 56 4.37 2.48 10.81
N LYS A 57 4.41 3.47 11.71
CA LYS A 57 3.87 4.81 11.46
C LYS A 57 4.55 5.52 10.28
N LYS A 58 5.88 5.38 10.17
CA LYS A 58 6.64 5.94 9.03
C LYS A 58 6.26 5.24 7.74
N LEU A 59 6.20 3.91 7.74
CA LEU A 59 5.80 3.11 6.57
C LEU A 59 4.39 3.50 6.08
N VAL A 60 3.40 3.52 6.97
CA VAL A 60 2.02 3.93 6.65
C VAL A 60 1.99 5.33 6.05
N ARG A 61 2.74 6.28 6.63
CA ARG A 61 2.85 7.64 6.09
C ARG A 61 3.50 7.67 4.71
N SER A 62 4.55 6.89 4.47
CA SER A 62 5.20 6.79 3.16
C SER A 62 4.23 6.28 2.09
N ILE A 63 3.43 5.26 2.42
CA ILE A 63 2.41 4.73 1.51
C ILE A 63 1.33 5.79 1.23
N GLN A 64 0.86 6.51 2.25
CA GLN A 64 -0.10 7.60 2.08
C GLN A 64 0.44 8.72 1.16
N LEU A 65 1.72 9.06 1.27
CA LEU A 65 2.35 10.05 0.38
C LEU A 65 2.39 9.60 -1.08
N CYS A 66 2.54 8.29 -1.35
CA CYS A 66 2.42 7.76 -2.71
C CYS A 66 0.99 7.88 -3.26
N LEU A 67 -0.01 7.73 -2.39
CA LEU A 67 -1.43 7.79 -2.75
C LEU A 67 -1.99 9.21 -2.87
N ASP A 68 -1.29 10.21 -2.34
CA ASP A 68 -1.69 11.61 -2.43
C ASP A 68 -1.84 12.06 -3.89
N ALA A 69 -2.86 12.87 -4.18
CA ALA A 69 -3.25 13.26 -5.54
C ALA A 69 -2.17 14.06 -6.31
N GLY A 70 -1.18 14.58 -5.57
CA GLY A 70 0.03 15.20 -6.13
C GLY A 70 1.10 14.20 -6.60
N GLY A 71 1.08 12.97 -6.12
CA GLY A 71 2.14 11.98 -6.31
C GLY A 71 2.09 11.26 -7.65
N GLY A 72 3.26 10.83 -8.15
CA GLY A 72 3.40 10.11 -9.42
C GLY A 72 2.60 8.80 -9.47
N PHE A 73 2.47 8.09 -8.35
CA PHE A 73 1.68 6.85 -8.27
C PHE A 73 0.18 7.10 -8.36
N SER A 74 -0.33 8.16 -7.75
CA SER A 74 -1.77 8.51 -7.82
C SER A 74 -2.24 8.80 -9.25
N ARG A 75 -1.34 9.31 -10.10
CA ARG A 75 -1.62 9.65 -11.50
C ARG A 75 -1.29 8.52 -12.47
N LEU A 76 -0.73 7.42 -11.97
CA LEU A 76 -0.37 6.29 -12.81
C LEU A 76 -1.63 5.65 -13.40
N VAL A 77 -1.58 5.44 -14.71
CA VAL A 77 -2.55 4.66 -15.48
C VAL A 77 -1.76 3.54 -16.14
N LEU A 78 -2.28 2.32 -16.06
CA LEU A 78 -1.63 1.16 -16.62
C LEU A 78 -2.33 0.83 -17.95
N GLU A 79 -1.71 1.23 -19.04
CA GLU A 79 -2.23 0.99 -20.39
C GLU A 79 -1.42 -0.13 -21.04
N VAL A 80 -2.10 -1.15 -21.54
CA VAL A 80 -1.53 -2.13 -22.46
C VAL A 80 -2.00 -1.73 -23.86
N PRO A 81 -1.10 -1.46 -24.82
CA PRO A 81 -1.50 -1.06 -26.16
C PRO A 81 -2.44 -2.09 -26.81
N ASP A 82 -3.53 -1.61 -27.40
CA ASP A 82 -4.47 -2.39 -28.24
C ASP A 82 -5.10 -3.64 -27.59
N SER A 83 -5.57 -3.56 -26.35
CA SER A 83 -6.39 -4.65 -25.76
C SER A 83 -7.46 -4.19 -24.78
N ASP A 84 -8.59 -4.91 -24.79
CA ASP A 84 -9.61 -4.82 -23.72
C ASP A 84 -9.01 -5.14 -22.34
N GLU A 85 -7.91 -5.89 -22.29
CA GLU A 85 -7.15 -6.22 -21.07
C GLU A 85 -6.52 -4.98 -20.42
N GLY A 86 -6.06 -4.00 -21.19
CA GLY A 86 -5.55 -2.73 -20.65
C GLY A 86 -6.60 -1.98 -19.83
N SER A 87 -7.85 -1.99 -20.30
CA SER A 87 -8.99 -1.38 -19.59
C SER A 87 -9.31 -2.12 -18.28
N ALA A 88 -9.26 -3.46 -18.29
CA ALA A 88 -9.51 -4.29 -17.13
C ALA A 88 -8.40 -4.14 -16.07
N LEU A 89 -7.15 -4.06 -16.50
CA LEU A 89 -5.98 -3.90 -15.65
C LEU A 89 -5.99 -2.53 -14.98
N SER A 90 -6.26 -1.45 -15.72
CA SER A 90 -6.43 -0.10 -15.16
C SER A 90 -7.59 0.00 -14.16
N LEU A 91 -8.72 -0.66 -14.45
CA LEU A 91 -9.85 -0.74 -13.51
C LEU A 91 -9.47 -1.48 -12.23
N ARG A 92 -8.81 -2.64 -12.35
CA ARG A 92 -8.35 -3.43 -11.20
C ARG A 92 -7.34 -2.62 -10.37
N PHE A 93 -6.39 -1.97 -11.01
CA PHE A 93 -5.41 -1.10 -10.37
C PHE A 93 -6.08 0.06 -9.62
N GLY A 94 -7.08 0.70 -10.22
CA GLY A 94 -7.88 1.74 -9.56
C GLY A 94 -8.61 1.25 -8.30
N ARG A 95 -9.13 0.00 -8.31
CA ARG A 95 -9.75 -0.61 -7.13
C ARG A 95 -8.73 -0.91 -6.03
N LEU A 96 -7.57 -1.47 -6.39
CA LEU A 96 -6.51 -1.75 -5.43
C LEU A 96 -5.98 -0.49 -4.77
N ARG A 97 -5.80 0.61 -5.52
CA ARG A 97 -5.40 1.91 -4.95
C ARG A 97 -6.39 2.42 -3.91
N LYS A 98 -7.70 2.31 -4.18
CA LYS A 98 -8.75 2.69 -3.23
C LYS A 98 -8.74 1.80 -1.99
N ALA A 99 -8.57 0.49 -2.16
CA ALA A 99 -8.48 -0.46 -1.05
C ALA A 99 -7.25 -0.18 -0.18
N LEU A 100 -6.10 0.08 -0.79
CA LEU A 100 -4.88 0.44 -0.09
C LEU A 100 -5.04 1.74 0.70
N ALA A 101 -5.60 2.79 0.08
CA ALA A 101 -5.87 4.07 0.75
C ALA A 101 -6.70 3.87 2.03
N LYS A 102 -7.81 3.12 1.91
CA LYS A 102 -8.65 2.79 3.06
C LYS A 102 -7.87 2.02 4.14
N ALA A 103 -7.08 1.01 3.76
CA ALA A 103 -6.33 0.20 4.73
C ALA A 103 -5.29 1.03 5.50
N VAL A 104 -4.57 1.93 4.83
CA VAL A 104 -3.56 2.78 5.49
C VAL A 104 -4.19 3.87 6.36
N ASP A 105 -5.33 4.42 5.97
CA ASP A 105 -6.07 5.38 6.80
C ASP A 105 -6.63 4.71 8.06
N ASP A 106 -7.26 3.54 7.92
CA ASP A 106 -7.78 2.74 9.05
C ASP A 106 -6.67 2.40 10.07
N ILE A 107 -5.47 2.07 9.58
CA ILE A 107 -4.30 1.78 10.42
C ILE A 107 -3.77 3.08 11.06
N GLY A 108 -3.71 4.16 10.29
CA GLY A 108 -3.25 5.48 10.75
C GLY A 108 -4.12 6.06 11.87
N GLU A 109 -5.44 6.00 11.75
CA GLU A 109 -6.39 6.46 12.78
C GLU A 109 -6.17 5.73 14.11
N ARG A 110 -6.04 4.40 14.07
CA ARG A 110 -5.79 3.55 15.25
C ARG A 110 -4.45 3.82 15.93
N MET A 111 -3.47 4.35 15.20
CA MET A 111 -2.21 4.82 15.78
C MET A 111 -2.33 6.17 16.49
N VAL A 112 -3.28 7.03 16.07
CA VAL A 112 -3.49 8.37 16.64
C VAL A 112 -4.38 8.36 17.87
N GLU A 113 -5.40 7.49 17.91
CA GLU A 113 -6.43 7.42 18.97
C GLU A 113 -5.92 7.19 20.41
N TYR A 114 -4.62 6.94 20.63
CA TYR A 114 -4.08 6.61 21.96
C TYR A 114 -2.83 7.40 22.38
N VAL A 115 -2.65 8.60 21.82
CA VAL A 115 -1.66 9.59 22.28
C VAL A 115 -2.37 10.63 23.16
N HIS A 116 -3.01 10.22 24.26
CA HIS A 116 -3.45 11.09 25.36
C HIS A 116 -3.48 10.33 26.68
#